data_AF-A0A838DRX0-F1
#
_entry.id   AF-A0A838DRX0-F1
#
_cell.length_a   1.000
_cell.length_b   1.000
_cell.length_c   1.000
_cell.angle_alpha   90.00
_cell.angle_beta   90.00
_cell.angle_gamma   90.00
#
_symmetry.space_group_name_H-M   'P 1'
#
loop_
_entity.id
_entity.type
_entity.pdbx_description
1 polymer ?
#
loop_
_entity_poly.entity_id
_entity_poly.type
_entity_poly.pdbx_seq_one_letter_code
_entity_poly.pdbx_strand_id
1 'polypeptide(L)'
;MSVTTRSMLPRMYMGVVAGVLALLCTVLGLVAVPAMVASRRPQPAPGDWTTYLGDNAHSGYNALESAINPTTAPHLQRLWTHSAANSISTQPVVTNGRVFWGSGDGYEHATDSNTNASLWATYLGVTHSMGCFTGTFGVASTATIATVGGTLTDFVGGGNGTFYALNAMSGAIIWRTVLGSSPGRFIWSSPVVYAGHVYVGLASLGDCPLVQGELFEMNTTSGTIEQ
;
A
#
# COMPACT_ATOMS: atom_id res chain seq x y z
N MET A 1 20.39 93.45 -25.94
CA MET A 1 20.23 92.86 -24.60
C MET A 1 20.28 91.35 -24.78
N SER A 2 21.35 90.73 -24.27
CA SER A 2 21.85 89.34 -24.38
C SER A 2 21.49 88.56 -25.67
N VAL A 3 22.18 88.72 -26.80
CA VAL A 3 23.56 88.30 -27.18
C VAL A 3 23.72 86.76 -27.20
N THR A 4 23.40 86.10 -28.33
CA THR A 4 24.33 85.48 -29.33
C THR A 4 24.75 84.04 -28.90
N THR A 5 24.90 82.98 -29.71
CA THR A 5 25.33 82.86 -31.12
C THR A 5 25.09 81.42 -31.62
N ARG A 6 24.86 81.27 -32.92
CA ARG A 6 24.90 80.01 -33.71
C ARG A 6 26.28 79.34 -33.69
N SER A 7 26.37 78.04 -34.01
CA SER A 7 27.33 77.42 -34.97
C SER A 7 27.31 75.89 -34.82
N MET A 8 27.07 75.04 -35.82
CA MET A 8 27.87 74.64 -37.01
C MET A 8 28.11 73.11 -36.93
N LEU A 9 27.62 72.37 -37.93
CA LEU A 9 28.20 71.09 -38.39
C LEU A 9 29.60 71.39 -38.99
N PRO A 10 30.58 70.45 -39.16
CA PRO A 10 30.40 69.16 -39.87
C PRO A 10 31.45 68.02 -39.60
N ARG A 11 31.40 67.00 -40.49
CA ARG A 11 32.50 66.11 -40.98
C ARG A 11 32.84 64.79 -40.24
N MET A 12 32.16 63.75 -40.71
CA MET A 12 32.65 62.50 -41.34
C MET A 12 34.15 62.13 -41.35
N TYR A 13 34.38 60.81 -41.16
CA TYR A 13 35.46 59.90 -41.61
C TYR A 13 36.69 59.62 -40.73
N MET A 14 36.79 58.34 -40.34
CA MET A 14 37.83 57.35 -40.74
C MET A 14 38.59 56.71 -39.57
N GLY A 15 38.61 55.37 -39.52
CA GLY A 15 39.49 54.64 -38.61
C GLY A 15 39.08 53.19 -38.37
N VAL A 16 39.31 52.33 -39.37
CA VAL A 16 39.27 50.86 -39.24
C VAL A 16 40.48 50.40 -38.42
N VAL A 17 40.28 49.64 -37.34
CA VAL A 17 41.27 48.66 -36.85
C VAL A 17 40.52 47.39 -36.41
N ALA A 18 40.81 46.31 -37.10
CA ALA A 18 40.35 44.95 -36.85
C ALA A 18 41.11 44.30 -35.67
N GLY A 19 40.46 43.38 -34.95
CA GLY A 19 41.18 42.53 -34.00
C GLY A 19 40.31 41.70 -33.05
N VAL A 20 39.95 40.49 -33.49
CA VAL A 20 39.81 39.26 -32.68
C VAL A 20 38.80 39.26 -31.51
N LEU A 21 37.63 38.67 -31.76
CA LEU A 21 36.93 37.82 -30.78
C LEU A 21 35.93 36.92 -31.54
N ALA A 22 36.48 35.87 -32.14
CA ALA A 22 35.73 34.71 -32.58
C ALA A 22 35.57 33.74 -31.39
N LEU A 23 34.46 32.98 -31.40
CA LEU A 23 33.97 32.02 -30.42
C LEU A 23 33.22 32.59 -29.22
N LEU A 24 31.88 32.56 -29.30
CA LEU A 24 30.99 31.90 -28.34
C LEU A 24 29.55 32.31 -28.67
N CYS A 25 28.76 31.38 -29.18
CA CYS A 25 27.31 31.20 -28.92
C CYS A 25 26.64 30.40 -30.04
N THR A 26 27.00 29.12 -30.17
CA THR A 26 26.09 28.11 -30.74
C THR A 26 26.08 26.91 -29.82
N VAL A 27 25.34 27.01 -28.71
CA VAL A 27 24.86 25.83 -27.98
C VAL A 27 23.34 25.88 -28.05
N LEU A 28 22.80 25.34 -29.14
CA LEU A 28 21.41 24.90 -29.19
C LEU A 28 21.31 23.75 -28.18
N GLY A 29 20.78 24.07 -27.00
CA GLY A 29 20.55 23.08 -25.95
C GLY A 29 19.59 22.00 -26.47
N LEU A 30 20.08 20.76 -26.55
CA LEU A 30 19.19 19.62 -26.39
C LEU A 30 18.61 19.72 -24.98
N VAL A 31 17.40 20.27 -24.87
CA VAL A 31 16.58 20.04 -23.70
C VAL A 31 16.18 18.57 -23.79
N ALA A 32 16.90 17.71 -23.09
CA ALA A 32 16.44 16.35 -22.83
C ALA A 32 15.14 16.49 -22.04
N VAL A 33 14.00 16.29 -22.70
CA VAL A 33 12.73 16.09 -22.01
C VAL A 33 12.93 14.82 -21.19
N PRO A 34 12.94 14.87 -19.85
CA PRO A 34 13.03 13.64 -19.09
C PRO A 34 11.82 12.80 -19.49
N ALA A 35 12.07 11.60 -20.02
CA ALA A 35 11.00 10.65 -20.24
C ALA A 35 10.30 10.48 -18.90
N MET A 36 9.04 10.90 -18.82
CA MET A 36 8.19 10.51 -17.71
C MET A 36 8.18 8.98 -17.73
N VAL A 37 8.95 8.38 -16.83
CA VAL A 37 8.76 6.99 -16.47
C VAL A 37 7.36 6.96 -15.90
N ALA A 38 6.40 6.56 -16.72
CA ALA A 38 5.05 6.31 -16.25
C ALA A 38 5.21 5.29 -15.13
N SER A 39 5.02 5.73 -13.89
CA SER A 39 4.97 4.84 -12.74
C SER A 39 3.88 3.83 -13.05
N ARG A 40 4.26 2.58 -13.37
CA ARG A 40 3.27 1.52 -13.46
C ARG A 40 2.54 1.52 -12.12
N ARG A 41 1.20 1.62 -12.18
CA ARG A 41 0.38 1.51 -10.98
C ARG A 41 0.78 0.19 -10.31
N PRO A 42 1.05 0.18 -8.99
CA PRO A 42 1.33 -1.07 -8.31
C PRO A 42 0.12 -1.98 -8.51
N GLN A 43 0.32 -3.10 -9.21
CA GLN A 43 -0.68 -4.13 -9.44
C GLN A 43 -0.11 -5.43 -8.88
N PRO A 44 -0.94 -6.34 -8.37
CA PRO A 44 -0.52 -7.70 -8.12
C PRO A 44 0.14 -8.32 -9.36
N ALA A 45 1.33 -8.88 -9.18
CA ALA A 45 2.06 -9.58 -10.22
C ALA A 45 1.57 -11.04 -10.33
N PRO A 46 1.68 -11.69 -11.51
CA PRO A 46 1.45 -13.11 -11.63
C PRO A 46 2.33 -13.90 -10.66
N GLY A 47 1.72 -14.73 -9.80
CA GLY A 47 2.42 -15.53 -8.80
C GLY A 47 2.46 -14.89 -7.41
N ASP A 48 1.95 -13.66 -7.26
CA ASP A 48 1.67 -13.04 -5.96
C ASP A 48 0.58 -13.81 -5.21
N TRP A 49 0.63 -13.75 -3.88
CA TRP A 49 -0.32 -14.40 -2.98
C TRP A 49 -1.13 -13.33 -2.27
N THR A 50 -2.14 -12.76 -2.94
CA THR A 50 -2.77 -11.51 -2.50
C THR A 50 -3.98 -11.67 -1.60
N THR A 51 -4.41 -12.90 -1.34
CA THR A 51 -5.58 -13.18 -0.50
C THR A 51 -5.37 -14.47 0.27
N TYR A 52 -6.22 -14.71 1.26
CA TYR A 52 -6.23 -15.98 1.98
C TYR A 52 -6.33 -17.16 1.00
N LEU A 53 -5.43 -18.13 1.15
CA LEU A 53 -5.32 -19.30 0.27
C LEU A 53 -5.10 -18.98 -1.23
N GLY A 54 -4.56 -17.79 -1.54
CA GLY A 54 -3.93 -17.46 -2.82
C GLY A 54 -4.87 -16.93 -3.90
N ASP A 55 -6.10 -17.43 -3.97
CA ASP A 55 -7.12 -17.02 -4.94
C ASP A 55 -8.53 -17.08 -4.36
N ASN A 56 -9.53 -16.53 -5.05
CA ASN A 56 -10.92 -16.55 -4.57
C ASN A 56 -11.57 -17.95 -4.54
N ALA A 57 -10.94 -18.97 -5.15
CA ALA A 57 -11.34 -20.37 -4.99
C ALA A 57 -10.67 -21.02 -3.76
N HIS A 58 -9.80 -20.28 -3.08
CA HIS A 58 -9.01 -20.71 -1.93
C HIS A 58 -8.20 -21.99 -2.22
N SER A 59 -7.60 -22.08 -3.40
CA SER A 59 -6.91 -23.30 -3.86
C SER A 59 -5.69 -23.67 -3.02
N GLY A 60 -5.05 -22.68 -2.36
CA GLY A 60 -3.78 -22.88 -1.67
C GLY A 60 -2.63 -23.28 -2.60
N TYR A 61 -2.75 -23.00 -3.90
CA TYR A 61 -1.81 -23.44 -4.92
C TYR A 61 -1.28 -22.28 -5.76
N ASN A 62 0.04 -22.12 -5.80
CA ASN A 62 0.71 -21.16 -6.68
C ASN A 62 1.33 -21.87 -7.89
N ALA A 63 0.61 -21.88 -9.01
CA ALA A 63 1.04 -22.53 -10.24
C ALA A 63 2.30 -21.90 -10.88
N LEU A 64 2.65 -20.68 -10.48
CA LEU A 64 3.78 -19.93 -11.02
C LEU A 64 5.05 -20.06 -10.15
N GLU A 65 4.94 -20.66 -8.97
CA GLU A 65 6.10 -20.99 -8.14
C GLU A 65 6.76 -22.29 -8.64
N SER A 66 8.00 -22.17 -9.09
CA SER A 66 8.80 -23.31 -9.59
C SER A 66 10.23 -23.37 -9.07
N ALA A 67 10.66 -22.34 -8.33
CA ALA A 67 12.02 -22.27 -7.80
C ALA A 67 12.21 -23.27 -6.65
N ILE A 68 11.20 -23.41 -5.80
CA ILE A 68 11.14 -24.43 -4.76
C ILE A 68 10.42 -25.67 -5.30
N ASN A 69 11.15 -26.79 -5.40
CA ASN A 69 10.65 -28.07 -5.89
C ASN A 69 11.33 -29.22 -5.11
N PRO A 70 10.96 -30.50 -5.32
CA PRO A 70 11.52 -31.62 -4.54
C PRO A 70 13.05 -31.73 -4.57
N THR A 71 13.70 -31.22 -5.61
CA THR A 71 15.17 -31.23 -5.73
C THR A 71 15.84 -30.06 -5.03
N THR A 72 15.20 -28.89 -4.96
CA THR A 72 15.78 -27.68 -4.36
C THR A 72 15.35 -27.50 -2.90
N ALA A 73 14.20 -28.06 -2.50
CA ALA A 73 13.66 -27.95 -1.14
C ALA A 73 14.62 -28.42 -0.04
N PRO A 74 15.40 -29.51 -0.20
CA PRO A 74 16.40 -29.91 0.80
C PRO A 74 17.52 -28.88 1.05
N HIS A 75 17.69 -27.91 0.15
CA HIS A 75 18.71 -26.87 0.23
C HIS A 75 18.18 -25.53 0.77
N LEU A 76 16.91 -25.47 1.17
CA LEU A 76 16.33 -24.26 1.74
C LEU A 76 17.07 -23.83 3.01
N GLN A 77 17.35 -22.54 3.06
CA GLN A 77 17.90 -21.89 4.25
C GLN A 77 17.01 -20.73 4.64
N ARG A 78 16.99 -20.44 5.93
CA ARG A 78 16.23 -19.33 6.49
C ARG A 78 16.86 -18.02 6.02
N LEU A 79 16.14 -17.27 5.18
CA LEU A 79 16.59 -15.96 4.72
C LEU A 79 16.53 -14.92 5.86
N TRP A 80 15.39 -14.81 6.53
CA TRP A 80 15.18 -13.91 7.66
C TRP A 80 14.09 -14.42 8.61
N THR A 81 13.97 -13.78 9.77
CA THR A 81 12.88 -13.98 10.74
C THR A 81 12.42 -12.65 11.32
N HIS A 82 11.12 -12.52 11.57
CA HIS A 82 10.53 -11.37 12.24
C HIS A 82 9.87 -11.82 13.55
N SER A 83 9.97 -11.00 14.59
CA SER A 83 9.29 -11.24 15.87
C SER A 83 8.13 -10.27 16.01
N ALA A 84 6.91 -10.80 16.13
CA ALA A 84 5.75 -9.99 16.46
C ALA A 84 5.68 -9.72 17.97
N ALA A 85 5.03 -8.62 18.33
CA ALA A 85 4.82 -8.26 19.73
C ALA A 85 3.72 -9.11 20.41
N ASN A 86 2.90 -9.79 19.61
CA ASN A 86 1.86 -10.71 20.09
C ASN A 86 1.62 -11.84 19.06
N SER A 87 0.61 -12.67 19.28
CA SER A 87 0.24 -13.78 18.40
C SER A 87 0.06 -13.33 16.94
N ILE A 88 0.45 -14.20 16.02
CA ILE A 88 0.10 -14.12 14.61
C ILE A 88 -0.81 -15.31 14.32
N SER A 89 -2.07 -15.04 13.99
CA SER A 89 -3.02 -16.05 13.51
C SER A 89 -3.37 -15.87 12.03
N THR A 90 -2.91 -14.79 11.41
CA THR A 90 -3.12 -14.48 9.99
C THR A 90 -2.14 -15.26 9.11
N GLN A 91 -2.58 -15.64 7.91
CA GLN A 91 -1.65 -16.01 6.85
C GLN A 91 -1.01 -14.71 6.30
N PRO A 92 0.31 -14.62 6.14
CA PRO A 92 0.91 -13.51 5.43
C PRO A 92 0.48 -13.51 3.95
N VAL A 93 0.11 -12.35 3.42
CA VAL A 93 -0.12 -12.16 1.98
C VAL A 93 1.03 -11.39 1.37
N VAL A 94 1.39 -11.71 0.13
CA VAL A 94 2.60 -11.21 -0.53
C VAL A 94 2.27 -10.65 -1.89
N THR A 95 2.64 -9.39 -2.11
CA THR A 95 2.59 -8.75 -3.43
C THR A 95 3.57 -7.61 -3.53
N ASN A 96 4.08 -7.36 -4.74
CA ASN A 96 4.94 -6.20 -5.02
C ASN A 96 6.15 -6.07 -4.08
N GLY A 97 6.77 -7.21 -3.71
CA GLY A 97 7.93 -7.25 -2.82
C GLY A 97 7.61 -6.93 -1.35
N ARG A 98 6.34 -7.02 -0.95
CA ARG A 98 5.87 -6.72 0.41
C ARG A 98 5.15 -7.93 0.98
N VAL A 99 5.35 -8.14 2.28
CA VAL A 99 4.62 -9.12 3.09
C VAL A 99 3.70 -8.34 4.01
N PHE A 100 2.40 -8.58 3.91
CA PHE A 100 1.37 -8.00 4.78
C PHE A 100 0.95 -9.04 5.81
N TRP A 101 0.84 -8.63 7.08
CA TRP A 101 0.52 -9.53 8.17
C TRP A 101 -0.07 -8.78 9.37
N GLY A 102 -1.11 -9.38 9.94
CA GLY A 102 -1.79 -8.87 11.13
C GLY A 102 -1.29 -9.54 12.40
N SER A 103 -1.31 -8.81 13.51
CA SER A 103 -0.95 -9.34 14.82
C SER A 103 -1.99 -9.04 15.91
N GLY A 104 -2.02 -9.93 16.91
CA GLY A 104 -2.81 -9.78 18.12
C GLY A 104 -2.44 -8.56 18.97
N ASP A 105 -1.39 -7.83 18.64
CA ASP A 105 -1.06 -6.53 19.24
C ASP A 105 -1.97 -5.39 18.71
N GLY A 106 -2.79 -5.69 17.70
CA GLY A 106 -3.74 -4.78 17.09
C GLY A 106 -3.21 -4.04 15.87
N TYR A 107 -2.05 -4.42 15.33
CA TYR A 107 -1.48 -3.82 14.13
C TYR A 107 -1.63 -4.71 12.89
N GLU A 108 -1.90 -4.07 11.76
CA GLU A 108 -1.54 -4.60 10.45
C GLU A 108 -0.16 -4.05 10.07
N HIS A 109 0.68 -4.89 9.50
CA HIS A 109 2.05 -4.56 9.15
C HIS A 109 2.31 -4.79 7.67
N ALA A 110 3.22 -4.01 7.10
CA ALA A 110 3.93 -4.40 5.89
C ALA A 110 5.43 -4.43 6.13
N THR A 111 6.07 -5.51 5.69
CA THR A 111 7.52 -5.67 5.68
C THR A 111 8.03 -5.90 4.27
N ASP A 112 9.27 -5.49 4.00
CA ASP A 112 9.94 -5.78 2.74
C ASP A 112 10.30 -7.27 2.68
N SER A 113 9.90 -7.95 1.60
CA SER A 113 10.05 -9.41 1.48
C SER A 113 11.50 -9.87 1.36
N ASN A 114 12.40 -8.99 0.95
CA ASN A 114 13.81 -9.33 0.72
C ASN A 114 14.68 -9.01 1.93
N THR A 115 14.39 -7.89 2.61
CA THR A 115 15.27 -7.32 3.63
C THR A 115 14.71 -7.46 5.05
N ASN A 116 13.45 -7.88 5.22
CA ASN A 116 12.75 -7.89 6.51
C ASN A 116 12.60 -6.49 7.16
N ALA A 117 12.82 -5.43 6.39
CA ALA A 117 12.64 -4.07 6.88
C ALA A 117 11.14 -3.79 7.10
N SER A 118 10.80 -3.17 8.24
CA SER A 118 9.45 -2.65 8.47
C SER A 118 9.20 -1.47 7.54
N LEU A 119 8.14 -1.55 6.74
CA LEU A 119 7.74 -0.50 5.81
C LEU A 119 6.69 0.41 6.45
N TRP A 120 5.70 -0.19 7.10
CA TRP A 120 4.70 0.52 7.90
C TRP A 120 4.03 -0.45 8.89
N ALA A 121 3.40 0.13 9.92
CA ALA A 121 2.50 -0.56 10.84
C ALA A 121 1.32 0.37 11.18
N THR A 122 0.10 -0.12 11.07
CA THR A 122 -1.12 0.66 11.31
C THR A 122 -1.94 0.01 12.41
N TYR A 123 -2.22 0.75 13.48
CA TYR A 123 -3.02 0.26 14.59
C TYR A 123 -4.51 0.19 14.21
N LEU A 124 -5.05 -1.01 14.14
CA LEU A 124 -6.44 -1.33 13.82
C LEU A 124 -7.26 -1.72 15.05
N GLY A 125 -6.66 -1.58 16.24
CA GLY A 125 -7.33 -1.75 17.51
C GLY A 125 -7.30 -3.18 18.03
N VAL A 126 -7.62 -3.29 19.31
CA VAL A 126 -7.77 -4.55 20.02
C VAL A 126 -9.14 -4.61 20.70
N THR A 127 -9.55 -5.82 21.03
CA THR A 127 -10.67 -6.09 21.92
C THR A 127 -10.15 -6.82 23.16
N HIS A 128 -10.70 -6.48 24.32
CA HIS A 128 -10.40 -7.16 25.58
C HIS A 128 -11.59 -8.04 25.95
N SER A 129 -11.40 -9.35 25.89
CA SER A 129 -12.40 -10.27 26.41
C SER A 129 -12.16 -10.49 27.90
N MET A 130 -13.19 -10.19 28.70
CA MET A 130 -13.26 -10.48 30.14
C MET A 130 -14.25 -11.61 30.45
N GLY A 131 -14.80 -12.24 29.40
CA GLY A 131 -15.77 -13.33 29.49
C GLY A 131 -15.10 -14.71 29.52
N CYS A 132 -15.66 -15.63 28.75
CA CYS A 132 -15.29 -17.05 28.72
C CYS A 132 -13.85 -17.34 28.28
N PHE A 133 -13.24 -16.38 27.58
CA PHE A 133 -11.81 -16.36 27.29
C PHE A 133 -11.24 -15.03 27.78
N THR A 134 -10.18 -15.06 28.58
CA THR A 134 -9.50 -13.85 29.03
C THR A 134 -8.33 -13.55 28.10
N GLY A 135 -8.26 -12.32 27.58
CA GLY A 135 -7.17 -11.94 26.70
C GLY A 135 -7.43 -10.68 25.90
N THR A 136 -6.36 -10.19 25.30
CA THR A 136 -6.37 -9.11 24.32
C THR A 136 -6.23 -9.71 22.93
N PHE A 137 -7.17 -9.40 22.04
CA PHE A 137 -7.20 -9.89 20.67
C PHE A 137 -7.09 -8.70 19.71
N GLY A 138 -6.16 -8.78 18.77
CA GLY A 138 -5.90 -7.76 17.76
C GLY A 138 -6.38 -8.17 16.39
N VAL A 139 -5.55 -7.96 15.36
CA VAL A 139 -5.88 -8.35 13.98
C VAL A 139 -5.75 -9.86 13.83
N ALA A 140 -6.86 -10.50 13.49
CA ALA A 140 -6.92 -11.95 13.21
C ALA A 140 -7.40 -12.25 11.77
N SER A 141 -7.90 -11.23 11.06
CA SER A 141 -8.34 -11.31 9.67
C SER A 141 -7.11 -11.31 8.75
N THR A 142 -6.97 -12.31 7.88
CA THR A 142 -5.91 -12.27 6.85
C THR A 142 -6.31 -11.25 5.79
N ALA A 143 -5.45 -10.27 5.52
CA ALA A 143 -5.72 -9.23 4.54
C ALA A 143 -5.96 -9.77 3.12
N THR A 144 -6.74 -9.02 2.34
CA THR A 144 -6.82 -9.18 0.88
C THR A 144 -6.31 -7.92 0.21
N ILE A 145 -5.34 -8.06 -0.69
CA ILE A 145 -4.76 -6.96 -1.44
C ILE A 145 -5.35 -6.92 -2.85
N ALA A 146 -5.95 -5.79 -3.24
CA ALA A 146 -6.49 -5.59 -4.57
C ALA A 146 -6.28 -4.15 -5.06
N THR A 147 -6.30 -3.94 -6.38
CA THR A 147 -6.26 -2.58 -6.92
C THR A 147 -7.66 -2.01 -7.09
N VAL A 148 -7.89 -0.84 -6.50
CA VAL A 148 -9.17 -0.12 -6.60
C VAL A 148 -8.89 1.31 -7.03
N GLY A 149 -9.49 1.75 -8.14
CA GLY A 149 -9.25 3.10 -8.68
C GLY A 149 -7.79 3.41 -9.04
N GLY A 150 -6.95 2.38 -9.22
CA GLY A 150 -5.51 2.52 -9.44
C GLY A 150 -4.65 2.57 -8.18
N THR A 151 -5.26 2.42 -7.00
CA THR A 151 -4.58 2.33 -5.69
C THR A 151 -4.51 0.87 -5.25
N LEU A 152 -3.31 0.39 -4.94
CA LEU A 152 -3.14 -0.90 -4.28
C LEU A 152 -3.65 -0.78 -2.84
N THR A 153 -4.68 -1.56 -2.53
CA THR A 153 -5.49 -1.42 -1.31
C THR A 153 -5.45 -2.73 -0.54
N ASP A 154 -5.18 -2.61 0.75
CA ASP A 154 -5.20 -3.68 1.74
C ASP A 154 -6.55 -3.64 2.46
N PHE A 155 -7.34 -4.70 2.32
CA PHE A 155 -8.62 -4.87 2.99
C PHE A 155 -8.46 -5.84 4.16
N VAL A 156 -8.77 -5.38 5.38
CA VAL A 156 -8.49 -6.14 6.60
C VAL A 156 -9.48 -5.82 7.73
N GLY A 157 -9.88 -6.85 8.48
CA GLY A 157 -10.66 -6.70 9.70
C GLY A 157 -9.78 -6.37 10.91
N GLY A 158 -10.07 -5.26 11.59
CA GLY A 158 -9.38 -4.85 12.82
C GLY A 158 -9.93 -5.54 14.08
N GLY A 159 -9.12 -5.58 15.14
CA GLY A 159 -9.48 -6.22 16.40
C GLY A 159 -10.59 -5.52 17.19
N ASN A 160 -10.94 -4.29 16.80
CA ASN A 160 -12.02 -3.50 17.42
C ASN A 160 -13.40 -3.69 16.75
N GLY A 161 -13.54 -4.63 15.80
CA GLY A 161 -14.79 -4.85 15.06
C GLY A 161 -15.01 -3.87 13.90
N THR A 162 -13.99 -3.08 13.54
CA THR A 162 -14.01 -2.20 12.37
C THR A 162 -13.28 -2.87 11.21
N PHE A 163 -13.83 -2.78 10.01
CA PHE A 163 -13.19 -3.20 8.78
C PHE A 163 -12.51 -2.01 8.10
N TYR A 164 -11.33 -2.22 7.53
CA TYR A 164 -10.46 -1.16 7.02
C TYR A 164 -10.07 -1.41 5.57
N ALA A 165 -9.95 -0.33 4.82
CA ALA A 165 -9.16 -0.27 3.61
C ALA A 165 -7.96 0.63 3.84
N LEU A 166 -6.76 0.10 3.67
CA LEU A 166 -5.49 0.82 3.82
C LEU A 166 -4.83 0.96 2.45
N ASN A 167 -4.09 2.06 2.27
CA ASN A 167 -3.16 2.16 1.16
C ASN A 167 -2.01 1.18 1.40
N ALA A 168 -1.89 0.14 0.59
CA ALA A 168 -0.91 -0.93 0.79
C ALA A 168 0.56 -0.44 0.74
N MET A 169 0.82 0.73 0.15
CA MET A 169 2.16 1.30 0.07
C MET A 169 2.58 2.02 1.34
N SER A 170 1.63 2.68 2.04
CA SER A 170 1.92 3.57 3.17
C SER A 170 1.25 3.18 4.50
N GLY A 171 0.31 2.24 4.49
CA GLY A 171 -0.52 1.89 5.65
C GLY A 171 -1.60 2.92 5.98
N ALA A 172 -1.71 4.02 5.22
CA ALA A 172 -2.67 5.07 5.48
C ALA A 172 -4.11 4.56 5.28
N ILE A 173 -4.99 4.84 6.24
CA ILE A 173 -6.42 4.49 6.15
C ILE A 173 -7.05 5.28 4.99
N ILE A 174 -7.60 4.57 4.02
CA ILE A 174 -8.40 5.13 2.92
C ILE A 174 -9.84 5.33 3.41
N TRP A 175 -10.43 4.27 3.97
CA TRP A 175 -11.73 4.30 4.62
C TRP A 175 -11.80 3.23 5.70
N ARG A 176 -12.81 3.33 6.57
CA ARG A 176 -13.13 2.32 7.57
C ARG A 176 -14.63 2.23 7.79
N THR A 177 -15.12 1.04 8.11
CA THR A 177 -16.54 0.76 8.34
C THR A 177 -16.69 -0.03 9.63
N VAL A 178 -17.48 0.48 10.56
CA VAL A 178 -17.75 -0.21 11.83
C VAL A 178 -18.76 -1.32 11.56
N LEU A 179 -18.34 -2.59 11.66
CA LEU A 179 -19.21 -3.76 11.47
C LEU A 179 -19.75 -4.31 12.80
N GLY A 180 -19.07 -3.99 13.90
CA GLY A 180 -19.50 -4.36 15.23
C GLY A 180 -18.72 -3.64 16.31
N SER A 181 -19.10 -3.88 17.56
CA SER A 181 -18.47 -3.33 18.75
C SER A 181 -17.87 -4.41 19.62
N SER A 182 -16.65 -4.17 20.09
CA SER A 182 -16.02 -4.92 21.19
C SER A 182 -16.87 -4.88 22.47
N PRO A 183 -16.85 -5.93 23.31
CA PRO A 183 -16.11 -7.17 23.12
C PRO A 183 -16.87 -8.25 22.35
N GLY A 184 -18.15 -8.06 22.03
CA GLY A 184 -19.01 -9.14 21.53
C GLY A 184 -18.88 -9.46 20.06
N ARG A 185 -18.50 -8.51 19.21
CA ARG A 185 -18.45 -8.67 17.75
C ARG A 185 -17.02 -8.58 17.25
N PHE A 186 -16.55 -9.61 16.54
CA PHE A 186 -15.17 -9.73 16.12
C PHE A 186 -15.05 -10.31 14.69
N ILE A 187 -14.10 -9.78 13.93
CA ILE A 187 -13.88 -10.15 12.52
C ILE A 187 -12.81 -11.23 12.47
N TRP A 188 -13.25 -12.48 12.60
CA TRP A 188 -12.36 -13.66 12.51
C TRP A 188 -12.02 -14.03 11.07
N SER A 189 -12.96 -13.77 10.15
CA SER A 189 -12.82 -14.20 8.76
C SER A 189 -11.84 -13.31 7.99
N SER A 190 -11.33 -13.84 6.88
CA SER A 190 -10.56 -13.09 5.90
C SER A 190 -11.51 -12.57 4.82
N PRO A 191 -11.38 -11.30 4.38
CA PRO A 191 -12.21 -10.78 3.31
C PRO A 191 -11.97 -11.47 1.97
N VAL A 192 -12.91 -11.29 1.05
CA VAL A 192 -12.76 -11.62 -0.37
C VAL A 192 -13.15 -10.41 -1.19
N VAL A 193 -12.31 -10.02 -2.15
CA VAL A 193 -12.62 -8.94 -3.10
C VAL A 193 -13.08 -9.56 -4.42
N TYR A 194 -14.26 -9.16 -4.89
CA TYR A 194 -14.80 -9.62 -6.16
C TYR A 194 -15.71 -8.55 -6.78
N ALA A 195 -15.56 -8.33 -8.09
CA ALA A 195 -16.43 -7.46 -8.88
C ALA A 195 -16.67 -6.04 -8.31
N GLY A 196 -15.69 -5.46 -7.59
CA GLY A 196 -15.82 -4.12 -7.00
C GLY A 196 -16.39 -4.09 -5.58
N HIS A 197 -16.67 -5.27 -5.02
CA HIS A 197 -17.17 -5.46 -3.66
C HIS A 197 -16.16 -6.22 -2.80
N VAL A 198 -16.23 -6.01 -1.48
CA VAL A 198 -15.48 -6.76 -0.48
C VAL A 198 -16.45 -7.42 0.49
N TYR A 199 -16.29 -8.72 0.68
CA TYR A 199 -17.15 -9.56 1.50
C TYR A 199 -16.40 -10.01 2.75
N VAL A 200 -17.02 -9.93 3.92
CA VAL A 200 -16.40 -10.39 5.18
C VAL A 200 -17.44 -10.87 6.17
N GLY A 201 -17.15 -11.98 6.84
CA GLY A 201 -17.96 -12.52 7.94
C GLY A 201 -17.56 -11.96 9.30
N LEU A 202 -18.54 -11.82 10.18
CA LEU A 202 -18.38 -11.39 11.57
C LEU A 202 -19.07 -12.40 12.50
N ALA A 203 -18.44 -12.69 13.63
CA ALA A 203 -19.01 -13.58 14.64
C ALA A 203 -18.72 -13.09 16.07
N SER A 204 -19.17 -13.87 17.05
CA SER A 204 -18.92 -13.61 18.47
C SER A 204 -17.43 -13.74 18.80
N LEU A 205 -16.96 -13.00 19.80
CA LEU A 205 -15.68 -13.28 20.45
C LEU A 205 -15.91 -14.34 21.54
N GLY A 206 -15.81 -15.61 21.15
CA GLY A 206 -15.93 -16.73 22.09
C GLY A 206 -17.30 -16.88 22.75
N ASP A 207 -18.37 -16.51 22.03
CA ASP A 207 -19.79 -16.62 22.44
C ASP A 207 -20.16 -15.88 23.75
N CYS A 208 -19.37 -14.88 24.15
CA CYS A 208 -19.58 -14.16 25.41
C CYS A 208 -19.48 -12.63 25.21
N PRO A 209 -20.55 -11.95 24.74
CA PRO A 209 -21.89 -12.48 24.49
C PRO A 209 -22.01 -13.26 23.17
N LEU A 210 -23.01 -14.15 23.11
CA LEU A 210 -23.45 -14.75 21.85
C LEU A 210 -24.02 -13.65 20.96
N VAL A 211 -23.48 -13.52 19.75
CA VAL A 211 -23.99 -12.61 18.74
C VAL A 211 -24.38 -13.42 17.51
N GLN A 212 -25.42 -12.97 16.81
CA GLN A 212 -25.77 -13.54 15.52
C GLN A 212 -24.62 -13.28 14.54
N GLY A 213 -24.16 -14.34 13.87
CA GLY A 213 -23.17 -14.22 12.81
C GLY A 213 -23.74 -13.44 11.62
N GLU A 214 -22.91 -12.62 11.00
CA GLU A 214 -23.29 -11.75 9.89
C GLU A 214 -22.28 -11.88 8.75
N LEU A 215 -22.75 -11.68 7.52
CA LEU A 215 -21.92 -11.51 6.32
C LEU A 215 -22.18 -10.10 5.81
N PHE A 216 -21.12 -9.34 5.60
CA PHE A 216 -21.20 -7.99 5.05
C PHE A 216 -20.66 -7.96 3.63
N GLU A 217 -21.38 -7.29 2.75
CA GLU A 217 -20.90 -6.81 1.47
C GLU A 217 -20.66 -5.30 1.55
N MET A 218 -19.47 -4.85 1.13
CA MET A 218 -19.13 -3.43 1.09
C MET A 218 -18.55 -3.03 -0.26
N ASN A 219 -18.80 -1.78 -0.64
CA ASN A 219 -18.19 -1.15 -1.79
C ASN A 219 -16.68 -0.99 -1.58
N THR A 220 -15.84 -1.51 -2.49
CA THR A 220 -14.38 -1.43 -2.33
C THR A 220 -13.81 -0.01 -2.34
N THR A 221 -14.51 0.95 -2.96
CA THR A 221 -14.04 2.33 -3.06
C THR A 221 -14.46 3.17 -1.85
N SER A 222 -15.66 2.96 -1.33
CA SER A 222 -16.23 3.82 -0.28
C SER A 222 -16.36 3.16 1.10
N GLY A 223 -16.32 1.84 1.18
CA GLY A 223 -16.62 1.09 2.41
C GLY A 223 -18.11 1.06 2.79
N THR A 224 -18.98 1.62 1.95
CA THR A 224 -20.44 1.60 2.19
C THR A 224 -20.95 0.16 2.15
N ILE A 225 -21.77 -0.23 3.13
CA ILE A 225 -22.42 -1.55 3.17
C ILE A 225 -23.53 -1.59 2.11
N GLU A 226 -23.57 -2.64 1.27
CA GLU A 226 -24.41 -2.70 0.07
C GLU A 226 -25.54 -3.75 0.09
N GLN A 227 -25.56 -4.67 1.05
CA GLN A 227 -26.72 -5.43 1.56
C GLN A 227 -26.30 -6.40 2.67
#